data_AF-A0A1V9U2C6-F1
#
_entry.id   AF-A0A1V9U2C6-F1
#
_cell.length_a   1.000
_cell.length_b   1.000
_cell.length_c   1.000
_cell.angle_alpha   90.00
_cell.angle_beta   90.00
_cell.angle_gamma   90.00
#
_symmetry.space_group_name_H-M   'P 1'
#
loop_
_entity.id
_entity.type
_entity.pdbx_description
1 polymer ?
#
loop_
_entity_poly.entity_id
_entity_poly.type
_entity_poly.pdbx_seq_one_letter_code
_entity_poly.pdbx_strand_id
1 'polypeptide(L)' 'MWYKVQKELNRQEMSIYKLAKITGIKDTTLHNYKKGSEPSFKNMCKIADALDVSLDYFRKENAKWKN' A
#
# COMPACT_ATOMS: atom_id res chain seq x y z
N MET A 1 -1.59 -3.10 -7.15
CA MET A 1 -0.91 -2.65 -5.91
C MET A 1 -1.88 -2.41 -4.75
N TRP A 2 -2.79 -1.43 -4.83
CA TRP A 2 -3.60 -0.98 -3.67
C TRP A 2 -4.36 -2.10 -2.94
N TYR A 3 -4.88 -3.08 -3.69
CA TYR A 3 -5.50 -4.28 -3.10
C TYR A 3 -4.63 -4.93 -2.01
N LYS A 4 -3.31 -5.01 -2.22
CA LYS A 4 -2.35 -5.58 -1.27
C LYS A 4 -2.16 -4.68 -0.06
N VAL A 5 -2.09 -3.36 -0.27
CA VAL A 5 -2.06 -2.38 0.83
C VAL A 5 -3.31 -2.53 1.70
N GLN A 6 -4.50 -2.57 1.09
CA GLN A 6 -5.76 -2.75 1.80
C GLN A 6 -5.84 -4.10 2.51
N LYS A 7 -5.30 -5.17 1.91
CA LYS A 7 -5.21 -6.50 2.54
C LYS A 7 -4.37 -6.45 3.83
N GLU A 8 -3.19 -5.83 3.79
CA GLU A 8 -2.34 -5.71 4.98
C GLU A 8 -2.94 -4.79 6.04
N LEU A 9 -3.58 -3.68 5.63
CA LEU A 9 -4.31 -2.80 6.54
C LEU A 9 -5.39 -3.57 7.30
N ASN A 10 -6.19 -4.38 6.60
CA ASN A 10 -7.22 -5.21 7.22
C ASN A 10 -6.60 -6.29 8.14
N ARG A 11 -5.52 -6.95 7.71
CA ARG A 11 -4.83 -7.98 8.51
C ARG A 11 -4.26 -7.42 9.81
N GLN A 12 -3.84 -6.16 9.81
CA GLN A 12 -3.23 -5.47 10.94
C GLN A 12 -4.21 -4.57 11.71
N GLU A 13 -5.50 -4.61 11.36
CA GLU A 13 -6.54 -3.73 11.92
C GLU A 13 -6.13 -2.24 11.90
N MET A 14 -5.44 -1.85 10.84
CA MET A 14 -4.87 -0.52 10.65
C MET A 14 -5.74 0.31 9.71
N SER A 15 -6.06 1.54 10.11
CA SER A 15 -6.76 2.50 9.24
C SER A 15 -5.81 3.25 8.31
N ILE A 16 -6.34 3.80 7.21
CA ILE A 16 -5.58 4.70 6.31
C ILE A 16 -5.02 5.89 7.10
N TYR A 17 -5.79 6.43 8.06
CA TYR A 17 -5.34 7.49 8.95
C TYR A 17 -4.10 7.09 9.76
N LYS A 18 -4.09 5.88 10.33
CA LYS A 18 -2.93 5.37 11.08
C LYS A 18 -1.72 5.17 10.15
N LEU A 19 -1.93 4.64 8.95
CA LEU A 19 -0.89 4.53 7.93
C LEU A 19 -0.31 5.89 7.54
N ALA A 20 -1.16 6.92 7.37
CA ALA A 20 -0.75 8.29 7.07
C ALA A 20 0.17 8.85 8.16
N LYS A 21 -0.18 8.62 9.44
CA LYS A 21 0.62 9.05 10.59
C LYS A 21 1.99 8.37 10.65
N ILE A 22 2.05 7.06 10.41
CA ILE A 22 3.30 6.28 10.47
C ILE A 22 4.23 6.65 9.30
N THR A 23 3.69 6.72 8.08
CA THR A 23 4.48 6.97 6.87
C THR A 23 4.82 8.45 6.65
N GLY A 24 4.09 9.35 7.29
CA GLY A 24 4.10 10.78 7.00
C GLY A 24 3.53 11.13 5.62
N ILE A 25 2.83 10.21 4.96
CA ILE A 25 2.13 10.46 3.69
C ILE A 25 0.77 11.08 4.01
N LYS A 26 0.37 12.11 3.27
CA LYS A 26 -0.94 12.74 3.47
C LYS A 26 -2.06 11.72 3.21
N ASP A 27 -3.09 11.76 4.04
CA ASP A 27 -4.29 10.93 3.90
C ASP A 27 -4.91 11.05 2.49
N THR A 28 -4.99 12.28 1.97
CA THR A 28 -5.45 12.55 0.59
C THR A 28 -4.62 11.83 -0.47
N THR A 29 -3.31 11.70 -0.28
CA THR A 29 -2.41 10.98 -1.18
C THR A 29 -2.67 9.48 -1.12
N LEU A 30 -2.87 8.90 0.08
CA LEU A 30 -3.26 7.49 0.22
C LEU A 30 -4.62 7.19 -0.42
N HIS A 31 -5.59 8.10 -0.27
CA HIS A 31 -6.88 7.99 -0.96
C HIS A 31 -6.76 8.08 -2.48
N ASN A 32 -5.80 8.84 -3.01
CA ASN A 32 -5.52 8.84 -4.45
C ASN A 32 -4.93 7.50 -4.91
N TYR A 33 -4.08 6.87 -4.11
CA TYR A 33 -3.59 5.51 -4.41
C TYR A 33 -4.71 4.48 -4.43
N LYS A 34 -5.70 4.61 -3.53
CA LYS A 34 -6.93 3.81 -3.56
C LYS A 34 -7.72 3.98 -4.86
N LYS A 35 -7.71 5.18 -5.44
CA LYS A 35 -8.40 5.51 -6.69
C LYS A 35 -7.62 5.11 -7.95
N GLY A 36 -6.40 4.59 -7.81
CA GLY A 36 -5.60 4.08 -8.91
C GLY A 36 -4.35 4.90 -9.24
N SER A 37 -4.06 6.00 -8.53
CA SER A 37 -2.78 6.69 -8.69
C SER A 37 -1.63 5.81 -8.20
N GLU A 38 -0.49 5.88 -8.88
CA GLU A 38 0.69 5.13 -8.47
C GLU A 38 1.55 5.92 -7.46
N PRO A 39 2.00 5.29 -6.37
CA PRO A 39 2.96 5.89 -5.46
C PRO A 39 4.34 5.94 -6.11
N SER A 40 5.11 6.98 -5.78
CA SER A 40 6.54 6.99 -6.07
C SER A 40 7.24 5.84 -5.35
N PHE A 41 8.41 5.43 -5.84
CA PHE A 41 9.24 4.42 -5.19
C PHE A 41 9.47 4.74 -3.70
N LYS A 42 9.79 6.00 -3.38
CA LYS A 42 9.97 6.48 -2.00
C LYS A 42 8.73 6.27 -1.13
N ASN A 43 7.54 6.59 -1.65
CA ASN A 43 6.30 6.39 -0.89
C ASN A 43 5.94 4.91 -0.77
N MET A 44 6.26 4.09 -1.77
CA MET A 44 6.08 2.66 -1.68
C MET A 44 6.99 2.04 -0.62
N CYS A 45 8.27 2.43 -0.54
CA CYS A 45 9.17 1.96 0.53
C CYS A 45 8.59 2.28 1.90
N LYS A 46 8.14 3.51 2.13
CA LYS A 46 7.49 3.90 3.40
C LYS A 46 6.26 3.06 3.73
N ILE A 47 5.41 2.77 2.74
CA ILE A 47 4.22 1.94 2.93
C ILE A 47 4.64 0.50 3.27
N ALA A 48 5.65 -0.04 2.60
CA ALA A 48 6.19 -1.37 2.86
C ALA A 48 6.77 -1.47 4.29
N ASP A 49 7.58 -0.50 4.68
CA ASP A 49 8.17 -0.40 6.02
C ASP A 49 7.07 -0.28 7.10
N ALA A 50 6.07 0.56 6.88
CA ALA A 50 4.98 0.77 7.84
C ALA A 50 4.03 -0.43 7.98
N LEU A 51 3.93 -1.27 6.96
CA LEU A 51 3.12 -2.48 6.95
C LEU A 51 3.96 -3.73 7.27
N ASP A 52 5.26 -3.58 7.57
CA ASP A 52 6.18 -4.67 7.85
C ASP A 52 6.18 -5.77 6.77
N VAL A 53 6.25 -5.34 5.50
CA VAL A 53 6.32 -6.24 4.34
C VAL A 53 7.44 -5.83 3.41
N SER A 54 8.03 -6.79 2.70
CA SER A 54 9.02 -6.49 1.66
C SER A 54 8.41 -5.66 0.52
N LEU A 55 9.20 -4.79 -0.10
CA LEU A 55 8.78 -4.05 -1.30
C LEU A 55 8.34 -4.97 -2.44
N ASP A 56 8.98 -6.14 -2.59
CA ASP A 56 8.66 -7.16 -3.59
C ASP A 56 7.26 -7.75 -3.43
N TYR A 57 6.68 -7.67 -2.23
CA TYR A 57 5.28 -8.02 -2.00
C TYR A 57 4.36 -7.24 -2.92
N PHE A 58 4.65 -5.96 -3.20
CA PHE A 58 3.83 -5.12 -4.07
C PHE A 58 4.11 -5.30 -5.56
N ARG A 59 5.30 -5.83 -5.92
CA ARG A 59 5.73 -6.03 -7.32
C ARG A 59 5.09 -7.23 -7.99
N LYS A 60 4.77 -8.30 -7.26
CA LYS A 60 4.14 -9.49 -7.84
C LYS A 60 2.75 -9.10 -8.38
N GLU A 61 2.60 -8.96 -9.68
CA GLU A 61 1.27 -8.97 -10.28
C GLU A 61 0.59 -10.29 -9.90
N ASN A 62 -0.72 -10.23 -9.67
CA ASN A 62 -1.49 -11.46 -9.68
C ASN A 62 -1.22 -12.09 -11.05
N ALA A 63 -0.42 -13.15 -11.10
CA ALA A 63 -0.40 -14.06 -12.22
C ALA A 63 -1.80 -14.68 -12.29
N LYS A 64 -2.75 -13.90 -12.82
CA LYS A 64 -3.96 -14.44 -13.39
C LYS A 64 -3.49 -15.12 -14.66
N TRP A 65 -3.22 -16.41 -14.54
CA TRP A 65 -3.28 -17.33 -15.66
C TRP A 65 -4.55 -16.98 -16.43
N LYS A 66 -4.38 -16.37 -17.60
CA LYS A 66 -5.46 -16.26 -18.58
C LYS A 66 -5.69 -17.68 -19.09
N ASN A 67 -6.68 -18.37 -18.51
CA ASN A 67 -7.37 -19.48 -19.16
C ASN A 67 -8.58 -18.90 -19.88
#